data_AF-A0A7V6EBX7-F1
#
_entry.id   AF-A0A7V6EBX7-F1
#
_cell.length_a   1.000
_cell.length_b   1.000
_cell.length_c   1.000
_cell.angle_alpha   90.00
_cell.angle_beta   90.00
_cell.angle_gamma   90.00
#
_symmetry.space_group_name_H-M   'P 1'
#
loop_
_entity.id
_entity.type
_entity.pdbx_description
1 polymer ?
#
loop_
_entity_poly.entity_id
_entity_poly.type
_entity_poly.pdbx_seq_one_letter_code
_entity_poly.pdbx_strand_id
1 'polypeptide(L)'
;MFAIQLHPDNPHYFLWRGKPTILITSGEHYGSVLNLDFDYKKYLKTLHDSGLNLTRIFSGAYVEPPGSFNITSNTLAPAPGRFICPWARSSTPGYANGGNKFDLSKWDPEYFARLKDFVATASKYNIVVEMNLFCPFYEESQWRLSPMNYNNNINN
;
A
#
# COMPACT_ATOMS: atom_id res chain seq x y z
N MET A 1 -16.33 -15.34 -1.97
CA MET A 1 -15.46 -14.33 -2.62
C MET A 1 -14.64 -15.08 -3.65
N PHE A 2 -14.86 -14.88 -4.96
CA PHE A 2 -14.08 -15.57 -5.97
C PHE A 2 -12.77 -14.81 -6.18
N ALA A 3 -11.64 -15.45 -5.84
CA ALA A 3 -10.32 -14.93 -6.17
C ALA A 3 -10.12 -14.88 -7.70
N ILE A 4 -9.13 -14.12 -8.15
CA ILE A 4 -8.68 -14.20 -9.54
C ILE A 4 -8.06 -15.58 -9.80
N GLN A 5 -8.30 -16.13 -10.98
CA GLN A 5 -7.72 -17.42 -11.41
C GLN A 5 -7.43 -17.38 -12.91
N LEU A 6 -6.56 -18.27 -13.40
CA LEU A 6 -6.37 -18.44 -14.84
C LEU A 6 -7.66 -18.98 -15.47
N HIS A 7 -7.97 -18.55 -16.69
CA HIS A 7 -9.11 -19.08 -17.43
C HIS A 7 -8.83 -20.52 -17.87
N PRO A 8 -9.73 -21.49 -17.59
CA PRO A 8 -9.48 -22.92 -17.82
C PRO A 8 -9.28 -23.25 -19.30
N ASP A 9 -10.04 -22.58 -20.19
CA ASP A 9 -9.96 -22.84 -21.63
C ASP A 9 -8.87 -22.01 -22.35
N ASN A 10 -8.36 -20.94 -21.73
CA ASN A 10 -7.33 -20.09 -22.31
C ASN A 10 -6.46 -19.45 -21.21
N PRO A 11 -5.33 -20.07 -20.84
CA PRO A 11 -4.54 -19.64 -19.70
C PRO A 11 -3.84 -18.28 -19.89
N HIS A 12 -3.98 -17.63 -21.04
CA HIS A 12 -3.50 -16.26 -21.26
C HIS A 12 -4.44 -15.18 -20.69
N TYR A 13 -5.65 -15.55 -20.25
CA TYR A 13 -6.62 -14.64 -19.64
C TYR A 13 -6.95 -15.03 -18.21
N PHE A 14 -7.46 -14.07 -17.43
CA PHE A 14 -7.98 -14.33 -16.10
C PHE A 14 -9.50 -14.56 -16.11
N LEU A 15 -9.98 -15.36 -15.17
CA LEU A 15 -11.35 -15.33 -14.71
C LEU A 15 -11.42 -14.58 -13.38
N TRP A 16 -12.40 -13.69 -13.28
CA TRP A 16 -12.74 -13.04 -12.03
C TRP A 16 -14.25 -12.95 -11.85
N ARG A 17 -14.75 -13.44 -10.70
CA ARG A 17 -16.20 -13.57 -10.43
C ARG A 17 -16.96 -14.26 -11.58
N GLY A 18 -16.36 -15.31 -12.15
CA GLY A 18 -16.93 -16.10 -13.24
C GLY A 18 -16.88 -15.44 -14.62
N LYS A 19 -16.22 -14.29 -14.78
CA LYS A 19 -16.14 -13.57 -16.06
C LYS A 19 -14.70 -13.50 -16.57
N PRO A 20 -14.44 -13.76 -17.86
CA PRO A 20 -13.16 -13.42 -18.48
C PRO A 20 -12.83 -11.95 -18.23
N THR A 21 -11.63 -11.67 -17.75
CA THR A 21 -11.23 -10.35 -17.26
C THR A 21 -9.82 -10.02 -17.70
N ILE A 22 -9.64 -8.83 -18.27
CA ILE A 22 -8.34 -8.19 -18.45
C ILE A 22 -8.19 -7.15 -17.34
N LEU A 23 -7.04 -7.13 -16.67
CA LEU A 23 -6.76 -6.16 -15.62
C LEU A 23 -6.10 -4.91 -16.20
N ILE A 24 -6.69 -3.74 -15.95
CA ILE A 24 -6.26 -2.45 -16.50
C ILE A 24 -6.33 -1.40 -15.39
N THR A 25 -5.27 -0.61 -15.23
CA THR A 25 -5.19 0.44 -14.20
C THR A 25 -4.27 1.60 -14.61
N SER A 26 -4.39 2.71 -13.88
CA SER A 26 -3.30 3.65 -13.63
C SER A 26 -2.63 3.28 -12.29
N GLY A 27 -1.31 3.08 -12.29
CA GLY A 27 -0.62 2.38 -11.20
C GLY A 27 0.04 3.25 -10.13
N GLU A 28 0.02 4.58 -10.23
CA GLU A 28 0.98 5.44 -9.51
C GLU A 28 0.71 5.63 -7.99
N HIS A 29 -0.49 5.30 -7.52
CA HIS A 29 -0.92 5.59 -6.14
C HIS A 29 -0.58 4.45 -5.14
N TYR A 30 0.66 3.97 -5.19
CA TYR A 30 1.15 2.84 -4.41
C TYR A 30 1.02 3.02 -2.89
N GLY A 31 1.08 4.27 -2.40
CA GLY A 31 0.96 4.60 -0.99
C GLY A 31 -0.47 4.84 -0.50
N SER A 32 -1.49 4.52 -1.29
CA SER A 32 -2.89 4.85 -1.00
C SER A 32 -3.46 4.27 0.31
N VAL A 33 -2.82 3.25 0.88
CA VAL A 33 -3.12 2.74 2.24
C VAL A 33 -2.19 3.34 3.29
N LEU A 34 -0.88 3.32 3.07
CA LEU A 34 0.13 3.72 4.06
C LEU A 34 0.22 5.24 4.30
N ASN A 35 -0.34 6.04 3.39
CA ASN A 35 -0.42 7.49 3.52
C ASN A 35 -1.78 7.89 4.10
N LEU A 36 -1.78 8.42 5.32
CA LEU A 36 -3.00 8.79 6.04
C LEU A 36 -3.73 9.99 5.43
N ASP A 37 -3.04 10.82 4.66
CA ASP A 37 -3.64 11.96 3.96
C ASP A 37 -4.24 11.59 2.60
N PHE A 38 -4.04 10.36 2.14
CA PHE A 38 -4.60 9.90 0.87
C PHE A 38 -6.07 9.52 1.02
N ASP A 39 -6.93 10.18 0.24
CA ASP A 39 -8.34 9.83 0.10
C ASP A 39 -8.52 8.69 -0.91
N TYR A 40 -8.35 7.46 -0.43
CA TYR A 40 -8.52 6.28 -1.27
C TYR A 40 -9.96 6.06 -1.74
N LYS A 41 -10.97 6.63 -1.08
CA LYS A 41 -12.38 6.46 -1.49
C LYS A 41 -12.63 7.25 -2.76
N LYS A 42 -12.17 8.50 -2.79
CA LYS A 42 -12.18 9.33 -4.01
C LYS A 42 -11.38 8.66 -5.13
N TYR A 43 -10.17 8.19 -4.84
CA TYR A 43 -9.33 7.51 -5.83
C TYR A 43 -9.98 6.25 -6.43
N LEU A 44 -10.48 5.34 -5.61
CA LEU A 44 -11.13 4.11 -6.09
C LEU A 44 -12.40 4.41 -6.89
N LYS A 45 -13.16 5.44 -6.51
CA LYS A 45 -14.28 5.93 -7.32
C LYS A 45 -13.81 6.46 -8.67
N THR A 46 -12.72 7.23 -8.71
CA THR A 46 -12.15 7.74 -9.97
C THR A 46 -11.72 6.60 -10.90
N LEU A 47 -11.06 5.56 -10.38
CA LEU A 47 -10.70 4.37 -11.17
C LEU A 47 -11.95 3.72 -11.77
N HIS A 48 -12.98 3.52 -10.95
CA HIS A 48 -14.25 2.96 -11.38
C HIS A 48 -14.92 3.79 -12.48
N ASP A 49 -15.05 5.11 -12.28
CA ASP A 49 -15.65 6.03 -13.23
C ASP A 49 -14.87 6.07 -14.55
N SER A 50 -13.56 5.76 -14.51
CA SER A 50 -12.68 5.68 -15.68
C SER A 50 -12.65 4.29 -16.34
N GLY A 51 -13.44 3.32 -15.85
CA GLY A 51 -13.49 1.95 -16.38
C GLY A 51 -12.28 1.08 -16.03
N LEU A 52 -11.47 1.48 -15.05
CA LEU A 52 -10.31 0.73 -14.57
C LEU A 52 -10.72 -0.26 -13.47
N ASN A 53 -10.08 -1.42 -13.43
CA ASN A 53 -10.49 -2.55 -12.57
C ASN A 53 -9.35 -3.18 -11.77
N LEU A 54 -8.19 -2.52 -11.71
CA LEU A 54 -7.04 -2.91 -10.90
C LEU A 54 -6.54 -1.69 -10.12
N THR A 55 -5.84 -1.90 -9.02
CA THR A 55 -4.93 -0.93 -8.40
C THR A 55 -3.82 -1.68 -7.69
N ARG A 56 -2.63 -1.08 -7.60
CA ARG A 56 -1.49 -1.64 -6.85
C ARG A 56 -1.23 -0.82 -5.60
N ILE A 57 -0.97 -1.49 -4.47
CA ILE A 57 -0.62 -0.86 -3.19
C ILE A 57 0.61 -1.52 -2.57
N PHE A 58 1.33 -0.78 -1.74
CA PHE A 58 2.45 -1.30 -0.97
C PHE A 58 2.05 -1.43 0.50
N SER A 59 2.54 -2.47 1.16
CA SER A 59 2.18 -2.83 2.54
C SER A 59 2.60 -1.80 3.59
N GLY A 60 3.58 -0.94 3.30
CA GLY A 60 4.26 -0.11 4.30
C GLY A 60 5.56 -0.71 4.83
N ALA A 61 6.04 -1.84 4.32
CA ALA A 61 7.43 -2.29 4.54
C ALA A 61 8.46 -1.41 3.81
N TYR A 62 8.02 -0.78 2.73
CA TYR A 62 8.77 0.14 1.88
C TYR A 62 8.03 1.48 1.81
N VAL A 63 8.77 2.56 1.98
CA VAL A 63 8.30 3.96 1.98
C VAL A 63 9.44 4.82 1.44
N GLU A 64 9.11 5.88 0.73
CA GLU A 64 10.07 6.70 -0.01
C GLU A 64 10.29 8.05 0.67
N PRO A 65 11.51 8.63 0.58
CA PRO A 65 11.72 10.01 0.97
C PRO A 65 11.00 10.98 0.01
N PRO A 66 10.63 12.19 0.47
CA PRO A 66 10.13 13.24 -0.42
C PRO A 66 11.10 13.51 -1.57
N GLY A 67 10.57 13.65 -2.79
CA GLY A 67 11.38 13.93 -3.99
C GLY A 67 11.88 12.68 -4.73
N SER A 68 11.65 11.47 -4.21
CA SER A 68 11.98 10.23 -4.94
C SER A 68 11.36 10.21 -6.34
N PHE A 69 12.19 9.82 -7.31
CA PHE A 69 11.84 9.71 -8.73
C PHE A 69 11.29 11.00 -9.39
N ASN A 70 11.51 12.17 -8.78
CA ASN A 70 10.95 13.46 -9.23
C ASN A 70 9.40 13.46 -9.33
N ILE A 71 8.73 12.59 -8.58
CA ILE A 71 7.26 12.50 -8.58
C ILE A 71 6.69 13.57 -7.66
N THR A 72 5.88 14.47 -8.23
CA THR A 72 5.13 15.46 -7.45
C THR A 72 4.00 14.75 -6.69
N SER A 73 3.88 15.02 -5.38
CA SER A 73 2.86 14.40 -4.51
C SER A 73 2.91 12.88 -4.46
N ASN A 74 4.13 12.31 -4.42
CA ASN A 74 4.35 10.87 -4.31
C ASN A 74 3.60 10.27 -3.10
N THR A 75 2.64 9.39 -3.37
CA THR A 75 1.85 8.74 -2.31
C THR A 75 2.70 7.85 -1.40
N LEU A 76 3.84 7.32 -1.87
CA LEU A 76 4.80 6.55 -1.07
C LEU A 76 5.71 7.40 -0.18
N ALA A 77 5.64 8.73 -0.28
CA ALA A 77 6.38 9.66 0.57
C ALA A 77 5.43 10.45 1.48
N PRO A 78 4.72 9.80 2.42
CA PRO A 78 3.83 10.49 3.34
C PRO A 78 4.57 11.53 4.18
N ALA A 79 3.88 12.63 4.50
CA ALA A 79 4.41 13.66 5.38
C ALA A 79 4.76 13.10 6.78
N PRO A 80 5.63 13.79 7.54
CA PRO A 80 6.02 13.33 8.87
C PRO A 80 4.82 13.06 9.78
N GLY A 81 4.80 11.89 10.43
CA GLY A 81 3.68 11.45 11.27
C GLY A 81 2.40 11.04 10.51
N ARG A 82 2.40 11.04 9.17
CA ARG A 82 1.26 10.65 8.32
C ARG A 82 1.44 9.29 7.65
N PHE A 83 2.47 8.55 8.09
CA PHE A 83 2.77 7.19 7.67
C PHE A 83 2.19 6.18 8.65
N ILE A 84 1.43 5.21 8.12
CA ILE A 84 0.93 4.02 8.82
C ILE A 84 1.44 2.74 8.13
N CYS A 85 1.75 1.71 8.90
CA CYS A 85 2.31 0.46 8.40
C CYS A 85 1.82 -0.74 9.23
N PRO A 86 2.15 -1.99 8.88
CA PRO A 86 1.64 -3.16 9.60
C PRO A 86 2.05 -3.19 11.07
N TRP A 87 3.20 -2.62 11.44
CA TRP A 87 3.73 -2.65 12.80
C TRP A 87 3.32 -1.43 13.61
N ALA A 88 2.95 -1.68 14.87
CA ALA A 88 2.51 -0.64 15.79
C ALA A 88 3.67 0.30 16.18
N ARG A 89 3.33 1.55 16.50
CA ARG A 89 4.26 2.48 17.15
C ARG A 89 4.56 2.01 18.58
N SER A 90 5.83 2.10 18.97
CA SER A 90 6.29 1.96 20.36
C SER A 90 6.10 3.27 21.13
N SER A 91 6.53 3.30 22.39
CA SER A 91 6.66 4.53 23.19
C SER A 91 7.99 5.26 22.99
N THR A 92 8.95 4.67 22.27
CA THR A 92 10.30 5.23 22.10
C THR A 92 10.32 6.20 20.92
N PRO A 93 10.69 7.48 21.11
CA PRO A 93 10.82 8.43 19.99
C PRO A 93 11.96 8.06 19.04
N GLY A 94 11.90 8.54 17.80
CA GLY A 94 13.06 8.52 16.90
C GLY A 94 12.87 7.77 15.58
N TYR A 95 11.64 7.67 15.06
CA TYR A 95 11.45 7.24 13.67
C TYR A 95 11.97 8.32 12.71
N ALA A 96 12.70 7.92 11.67
CA ALA A 96 13.33 8.83 10.71
C ALA A 96 12.35 9.79 10.01
N ASN A 97 11.09 9.40 9.77
CA ASN A 97 10.03 10.28 9.23
C ASN A 97 9.05 10.77 10.31
N GLY A 98 9.53 10.93 11.55
CA GLY A 98 8.81 11.57 12.66
C GLY A 98 7.97 10.64 13.54
N GLY A 99 7.91 10.96 14.83
CA GLY A 99 7.18 10.17 15.84
C GLY A 99 8.00 9.03 16.45
N ASN A 100 7.29 8.06 17.03
CA ASN A 100 7.91 6.95 17.74
C ASN A 100 8.39 5.84 16.81
N LYS A 101 9.45 5.14 17.20
CA LYS A 101 9.92 3.90 16.58
C LYS A 101 8.82 2.83 16.56
N PHE A 102 8.96 1.81 15.72
CA PHE A 102 8.02 0.70 15.62
C PHE A 102 8.38 -0.45 16.58
N ASP A 103 7.37 -1.24 16.96
CA ASP A 103 7.53 -2.54 17.61
C ASP A 103 7.13 -3.63 16.62
N LEU A 104 8.11 -4.27 16.00
CA LEU A 104 7.91 -5.28 14.97
C LEU A 104 7.25 -6.56 15.50
N SER A 105 7.16 -6.73 16.82
CA SER A 105 6.44 -7.85 17.45
C SER A 105 4.94 -7.61 17.59
N LYS A 106 4.45 -6.39 17.28
CA LYS A 106 3.05 -5.99 17.44
C LYS A 106 2.46 -5.46 16.15
N TRP A 107 1.30 -5.98 15.79
CA TRP A 107 0.50 -5.47 14.69
C TRP A 107 -0.23 -4.18 15.07
N ASP A 108 -0.31 -3.24 14.13
CA ASP A 108 -1.11 -2.03 14.24
C ASP A 108 -2.57 -2.32 13.81
N PRO A 109 -3.54 -2.36 14.74
CA PRO A 109 -4.94 -2.63 14.38
C PRO A 109 -5.54 -1.53 13.47
N GLU A 110 -5.07 -0.28 13.54
CA GLU A 110 -5.57 0.81 12.71
C GLU A 110 -5.14 0.63 11.25
N TYR A 111 -3.91 0.16 11.03
CA TYR A 111 -3.43 -0.20 9.69
C TYR A 111 -4.32 -1.26 9.05
N PHE A 112 -4.59 -2.35 9.78
CA PHE A 112 -5.41 -3.45 9.26
C PHE A 112 -6.87 -3.05 9.09
N ALA A 113 -7.40 -2.16 9.94
CA ALA A 113 -8.73 -1.58 9.75
C ALA A 113 -8.79 -0.76 8.44
N ARG A 114 -7.80 0.10 8.21
CA ARG A 114 -7.70 0.91 6.97
C ARG A 114 -7.53 0.05 5.73
N LEU A 115 -6.66 -0.97 5.76
CA LEU A 115 -6.45 -1.90 4.65
C LEU A 115 -7.74 -2.67 4.33
N LYS A 116 -8.47 -3.14 5.34
CA LYS A 116 -9.75 -3.83 5.14
C LYS A 116 -10.80 -2.91 4.53
N ASP A 117 -10.91 -1.66 4.99
CA ASP A 117 -11.86 -0.69 4.39
C ASP A 117 -11.48 -0.36 2.94
N PHE A 118 -10.19 -0.22 2.63
CA PHE A 118 -9.69 -0.05 1.27
C PHE A 118 -10.13 -1.21 0.36
N VAL A 119 -9.83 -2.46 0.77
CA VAL A 119 -10.16 -3.67 -0.03
C VAL A 119 -11.68 -3.85 -0.16
N ALA A 120 -12.44 -3.60 0.91
CA ALA A 120 -13.89 -3.65 0.87
C ALA A 120 -14.47 -2.58 -0.07
N THR A 121 -13.90 -1.36 -0.07
CA THR A 121 -14.30 -0.28 -0.98
C THR A 121 -13.97 -0.62 -2.43
N ALA A 122 -12.76 -1.12 -2.72
CA ALA A 122 -12.37 -1.55 -4.06
C ALA A 122 -13.29 -2.66 -4.59
N SER A 123 -13.66 -3.62 -3.72
CA SER A 123 -14.58 -4.70 -4.05
C SER A 123 -15.98 -4.22 -4.49
N LYS A 124 -16.49 -3.12 -3.88
CA LYS A 124 -17.76 -2.48 -4.28
C LYS A 124 -17.70 -1.92 -5.70
N TYR A 125 -16.53 -1.46 -6.12
CA TYR A 125 -16.30 -0.87 -7.44
C TYR A 125 -15.82 -1.86 -8.50
N ASN A 126 -15.77 -3.15 -8.18
CA ASN A 126 -15.18 -4.18 -9.03
C ASN A 126 -13.71 -3.88 -9.39
N ILE A 127 -12.92 -3.45 -8.39
CA ILE A 127 -11.49 -3.25 -8.53
C ILE A 127 -10.74 -4.37 -7.79
N VAL A 128 -9.81 -5.03 -8.49
CA VAL A 128 -8.84 -5.95 -7.91
C VAL A 128 -7.72 -5.15 -7.25
N VAL A 129 -7.30 -5.58 -6.06
CA VAL A 129 -6.18 -4.96 -5.34
C VAL A 129 -4.96 -5.88 -5.44
N GLU A 130 -3.93 -5.43 -6.15
CA GLU A 130 -2.61 -6.04 -6.12
C GLU A 130 -1.83 -5.47 -4.92
N MET A 131 -1.43 -6.34 -3.99
CA MET A 131 -0.73 -5.93 -2.78
C MET A 131 0.73 -6.39 -2.81
N ASN A 132 1.63 -5.42 -2.89
CA ASN A 132 3.07 -5.64 -2.80
C ASN A 132 3.48 -5.69 -1.33
N LEU A 133 3.85 -6.89 -0.86
CA LEU A 133 4.26 -7.10 0.53
C LEU A 133 5.64 -6.49 0.81
N PHE A 134 6.56 -6.60 -0.15
CA PHE A 134 7.94 -6.12 -0.04
C PHE A 134 8.43 -5.57 -1.38
N CYS A 135 9.47 -4.75 -1.33
CA CYS A 135 10.14 -4.14 -2.47
C CYS A 135 11.64 -4.03 -2.15
N PRO A 136 12.55 -4.22 -3.13
CA PRO A 136 13.95 -3.87 -2.92
C PRO A 136 14.09 -2.37 -2.59
N PHE A 137 15.06 -2.04 -1.74
CA PHE A 137 15.49 -0.66 -1.56
C PHE A 137 16.49 -0.33 -2.68
N TYR A 138 16.16 0.65 -3.51
CA TYR A 138 17.00 1.13 -4.60
C TYR A 138 18.11 2.05 -4.10
N GLU A 139 17.87 2.77 -3.00
CA GLU A 139 18.84 3.65 -2.36
C GLU A 139 18.82 3.51 -0.83
N GLU A 140 19.95 3.84 -0.21
CA GLU A 140 20.11 3.83 1.25
C GLU A 140 19.10 4.75 1.95
N SER A 141 18.70 5.85 1.29
CA SER A 141 17.69 6.79 1.78
C SER A 141 16.34 6.12 2.06
N GLN A 142 15.95 5.14 1.24
CA GLN A 142 14.72 4.36 1.42
C GLN A 142 14.86 3.35 2.55
N TRP A 143 16.01 2.68 2.64
CA TRP A 143 16.29 1.76 3.76
C TRP A 143 16.24 2.49 5.11
N ARG A 144 16.78 3.70 5.20
CA ARG A 144 16.74 4.54 6.41
C ARG A 144 15.32 4.90 6.87
N LEU A 145 14.32 4.79 6.01
CA LEU A 145 12.91 5.03 6.34
C LEU A 145 12.11 3.76 6.63
N SER A 146 12.65 2.57 6.31
CA SER A 146 11.93 1.33 6.54
C SER A 146 11.65 1.12 8.03
N PRO A 147 10.43 0.67 8.41
CA PRO A 147 10.16 0.21 9.77
C PRO A 147 11.12 -0.90 10.24
N MET A 148 11.62 -1.71 9.30
CA MET A 148 12.54 -2.81 9.57
C MET A 148 13.98 -2.38 9.82
N ASN A 149 14.33 -1.11 9.54
CA ASN A 149 15.65 -0.59 9.86
C ASN A 149 15.84 -0.52 11.38
N TYR A 150 16.97 -1.01 11.89
CA TYR A 150 17.28 -1.06 13.33
C TYR A 150 17.18 0.30 14.03
N ASN A 151 17.38 1.41 13.30
CA ASN A 151 17.21 2.75 13.86
C ASN A 151 15.73 3.11 14.11
N ASN A 152 14.82 2.50 13.36
CA ASN A 152 13.40 2.83 13.31
C ASN A 152 12.51 1.90 14.15
N ASN A 153 13.04 0.84 14.74
CA ASN A 153 12.30 -0.06 15.61
C ASN A 153 13.05 -0.33 16.93
N ILE A 154 12.40 -1.03 17.85
CA ILE A 154 12.92 -1.37 19.18
C ILE A 154 13.32 -2.85 19.31
N ASN A 155 13.32 -3.60 18.21
CA ASN A 155 13.53 -5.04 18.19
C ASN A 155 15.03 -5.32 17.92
N ASN A 156 15.61 -6.21 18.72
CA ASN A 156 17.02 -6.62 18.63
C ASN A 156 17.15 -7.97 17.92
#